data_AF-A0A1Q8BMZ2-F1
#
_entry.id   AF-A0A1Q8BMZ2-F1
#
_cell.length_a   1.000
_cell.length_b   1.000
_cell.length_c   1.000
_cell.angle_alpha   90.00
_cell.angle_beta   90.00
_cell.angle_gamma   90.00
#
_symmetry.space_group_name_H-M   'P 1'
#
loop_
_entity.id
_entity.type
_entity.pdbx_description
1 polymer ?
#
loop_
_entity_poly.entity_id
_entity_poly.type
_entity_poly.pdbx_seq_one_letter_code
_entity_poly.pdbx_strand_id
1 'polypeptide(L)'
;GIQKFLDDLPYNLSYTARSPKKVLHDRTASCLEGGIFAAAALRVIGFPPLIFDLEAEQDTDHVVAIFKVRGHWGAVAKSNFTGCRYREPVYRSLRELAMSYFNIYFNLRGERTLRRYSRPVKLVRFDHLHWMTTEKPIWFIAEYLCEIPHISLLTPAMERNLTRVDRRTLRGEMVGHRKK
;
A
#
# COMPACT_ATOMS: atom_id res chain seq x y z
N GLY A 1 9.07 2.10 15.77
CA GLY A 1 7.65 2.03 15.36
C GLY A 1 7.53 1.21 14.08
N ILE A 2 6.31 0.77 13.74
CA ILE A 2 6.06 -0.14 12.60
C ILE A 2 6.56 0.45 11.28
N GLN A 3 6.28 1.73 11.01
CA GLN A 3 6.73 2.38 9.77
C GLN A 3 8.26 2.39 9.65
N LYS A 4 8.97 2.81 10.72
CA LYS A 4 10.45 2.83 10.72
C LYS A 4 11.03 1.47 10.36
N PHE A 5 10.48 0.39 10.93
CA PHE A 5 10.90 -0.96 10.59
C PHE A 5 10.76 -1.26 9.09
N LEU A 6 9.62 -0.90 8.48
CA LEU A 6 9.40 -1.09 7.05
C LEU A 6 10.30 -0.21 6.18
N ASP A 7 10.57 1.03 6.60
CA ASP A 7 11.47 1.94 5.89
C ASP A 7 12.88 1.37 5.82
N ASP A 8 13.35 0.77 6.92
CA ASP A 8 14.67 0.13 7.03
C ASP A 8 14.81 -1.16 6.20
N LEU A 9 13.71 -1.78 5.75
CA LEU A 9 13.78 -2.97 4.89
C LEU A 9 14.13 -2.59 3.45
N PRO A 10 15.00 -3.34 2.76
CA PRO A 10 15.11 -3.24 1.30
C PRO A 10 13.76 -3.51 0.62
N TYR A 11 13.48 -2.80 -0.47
CA TYR A 11 12.31 -3.09 -1.30
C TYR A 11 12.53 -4.40 -2.06
N ASN A 12 11.59 -5.33 -1.96
CA ASN A 12 11.63 -6.61 -2.68
C ASN A 12 11.06 -6.45 -4.09
N LEU A 13 11.86 -6.76 -5.11
CA LEU A 13 11.48 -6.73 -6.52
C LEU A 13 11.08 -8.11 -7.06
N SER A 14 11.23 -9.17 -6.27
CA SER A 14 10.86 -10.53 -6.66
C SER A 14 9.35 -10.72 -6.62
N TYR A 15 8.85 -11.60 -7.49
CA TYR A 15 7.43 -11.95 -7.54
C TYR A 15 7.09 -12.92 -6.39
N THR A 16 6.81 -12.37 -5.22
CA THR A 16 6.50 -13.14 -4.00
C THR A 16 5.36 -12.50 -3.21
N ALA A 17 4.69 -13.33 -2.40
CA ALA A 17 3.71 -12.90 -1.41
C ALA A 17 4.06 -13.54 -0.06
N ARG A 18 5.09 -13.02 0.62
CA ARG A 18 5.54 -13.48 1.94
C ARG A 18 4.55 -13.15 3.05
N SER A 19 4.40 -14.08 3.98
CA SER A 19 3.71 -13.83 5.25
C SER A 19 4.48 -12.84 6.15
N PRO A 20 3.83 -12.22 7.15
CA PRO A 20 4.51 -11.41 8.15
C PRO A 20 5.69 -12.11 8.83
N LYS A 21 5.58 -13.41 9.14
CA LYS A 21 6.68 -14.22 9.67
C LYS A 21 7.88 -14.26 8.70
N LYS A 22 7.63 -14.50 7.42
CA LYS A 22 8.67 -14.50 6.37
C LYS A 22 9.30 -13.12 6.20
N VAL A 23 8.52 -12.03 6.27
CA VAL A 23 9.06 -10.65 6.22
C VAL A 23 10.03 -10.37 7.38
N LEU A 24 9.69 -10.83 8.60
CA LEU A 24 10.59 -10.70 9.76
C LEU A 24 11.89 -11.48 9.58
N HIS A 25 11.79 -12.70 9.07
CA HIS A 25 12.94 -13.58 8.84
C HIS A 25 13.83 -13.09 7.70
N ASP A 26 13.25 -12.83 6.53
CA ASP A 26 13.99 -12.50 5.29
C ASP A 26 14.43 -11.04 5.24
N ARG A 27 13.89 -10.18 6.13
CA ARG A 27 14.26 -8.77 6.27
C ARG A 27 14.10 -7.97 4.97
N THR A 28 13.07 -8.27 4.18
CA THR A 28 12.75 -7.59 2.91
C THR A 28 11.25 -7.66 2.65
N ALA A 29 10.69 -6.67 1.92
CA ALA A 29 9.26 -6.64 1.61
C ALA A 29 8.94 -5.83 0.35
N SER A 30 7.96 -6.29 -0.42
CA SER A 30 7.27 -5.51 -1.45
C SER A 30 6.18 -4.62 -0.81
N CYS A 31 5.43 -3.85 -1.62
CA CYS A 31 4.26 -3.12 -1.13
C CYS A 31 3.20 -4.04 -0.50
N LEU A 32 2.83 -5.12 -1.20
CA LEU A 32 1.90 -6.14 -0.71
C LEU A 32 2.36 -6.75 0.61
N GLU A 33 3.59 -7.25 0.65
CA GLU A 33 4.16 -7.92 1.84
C GLU A 33 4.28 -6.94 3.01
N GLY A 34 4.69 -5.70 2.74
CA GLY A 34 4.83 -4.65 3.74
C GLY A 34 3.49 -4.18 4.31
N GLY A 35 2.46 -4.03 3.47
CA GLY A 35 1.10 -3.71 3.90
C GLY A 35 0.51 -4.80 4.79
N ILE A 36 0.68 -6.07 4.40
CA ILE A 36 0.18 -7.20 5.20
C ILE A 36 0.96 -7.34 6.52
N PHE A 37 2.28 -7.18 6.49
CA PHE A 37 3.10 -7.13 7.71
C PHE A 37 2.65 -5.98 8.64
N ALA A 38 2.43 -4.78 8.11
CA ALA A 38 1.97 -3.65 8.91
C ALA A 38 0.61 -3.91 9.54
N ALA A 39 -0.33 -4.53 8.83
CA ALA A 39 -1.62 -4.92 9.39
C ALA A 39 -1.47 -5.95 10.52
N ALA A 40 -0.55 -6.90 10.40
CA ALA A 40 -0.20 -7.83 11.49
C ALA A 40 0.39 -7.11 12.70
N ALA A 41 1.32 -6.18 12.49
CA ALA A 41 1.94 -5.41 13.56
C ALA A 41 0.94 -4.47 14.26
N LEU A 42 0.03 -3.85 13.49
CA LEU A 42 -1.09 -3.06 14.02
C LEU A 42 -2.02 -3.89 14.91
N ARG A 43 -2.30 -5.14 14.51
CA ARG A 43 -3.05 -6.11 15.32
C ARG A 43 -2.40 -6.36 16.67
N VAL A 44 -1.08 -6.57 16.69
CA VAL A 44 -0.32 -6.82 17.93
C VAL A 44 -0.47 -5.66 18.92
N ILE A 45 -0.57 -4.42 18.43
CA ILE A 45 -0.73 -3.23 19.29
C ILE A 45 -2.20 -2.79 19.47
N GLY A 46 -3.17 -3.65 19.13
CA GLY A 46 -4.59 -3.45 19.45
C GLY A 46 -5.46 -2.81 18.36
N PHE A 47 -4.93 -2.51 17.18
CA PHE A 47 -5.75 -2.05 16.05
C PHE A 47 -6.30 -3.22 15.23
N PRO A 48 -7.47 -3.10 14.58
CA PRO A 48 -7.92 -4.09 13.63
C PRO A 48 -6.92 -4.26 12.46
N PRO A 49 -6.60 -5.49 11.99
CA PRO A 49 -5.68 -5.72 10.88
C PRO A 49 -6.38 -5.39 9.55
N LEU A 50 -6.39 -4.11 9.19
CA LEU A 50 -7.01 -3.61 7.98
C LEU A 50 -5.96 -3.34 6.91
N ILE A 51 -6.22 -3.83 5.70
CA ILE A 51 -5.51 -3.41 4.50
C ILE A 51 -6.45 -2.65 3.56
N PHE A 52 -5.83 -1.81 2.73
CA PHE A 52 -6.47 -0.90 1.81
C PHE A 52 -5.71 -0.93 0.50
N ASP A 53 -6.45 -1.12 -0.60
CA ASP A 53 -5.85 -1.28 -1.91
C ASP A 53 -6.07 -0.03 -2.75
N LEU A 54 -4.99 0.42 -3.39
CA LEU A 54 -4.93 1.58 -4.27
C LEU A 54 -4.60 1.07 -5.67
N GLU A 55 -5.61 1.13 -6.54
CA GLU A 55 -5.53 0.55 -7.88
C GLU A 55 -5.09 1.61 -8.89
N ALA A 56 -4.08 1.24 -9.69
CA ALA A 56 -3.44 2.10 -10.65
C ALA A 56 -3.53 1.55 -12.07
N GLU A 57 -3.55 2.45 -13.04
CA GLU A 57 -3.61 2.11 -14.46
C GLU A 57 -2.24 2.31 -15.11
N GLN A 58 -1.78 1.33 -15.91
CA GLN A 58 -0.44 1.34 -16.52
C GLN A 58 0.70 1.48 -15.50
N ASP A 59 0.48 0.95 -14.30
CA ASP A 59 1.38 0.96 -13.17
C ASP A 59 1.06 -0.23 -12.26
N THR A 60 1.79 -0.40 -11.17
CA THR A 60 1.48 -1.41 -10.14
C THR A 60 0.56 -0.84 -9.07
N ASP A 61 -0.37 -1.66 -8.58
CA ASP A 61 -1.20 -1.35 -7.41
C ASP A 61 -0.37 -1.23 -6.13
N HIS A 62 -0.96 -0.60 -5.12
CA HIS A 62 -0.30 -0.33 -3.85
C HIS A 62 -1.19 -0.68 -2.66
N VAL A 63 -0.77 -1.71 -1.93
CA VAL A 63 -1.45 -2.16 -0.73
C VAL A 63 -0.84 -1.50 0.51
N VAL A 64 -1.69 -0.89 1.32
CA VAL A 64 -1.29 -0.23 2.57
C VAL A 64 -2.08 -0.76 3.76
N ALA A 65 -1.48 -0.79 4.95
CA ALA A 65 -2.24 -1.05 6.17
C ALA A 65 -2.85 0.26 6.66
N ILE A 66 -4.11 0.24 7.08
CA ILE A 66 -4.80 1.44 7.57
C ILE A 66 -5.25 1.27 9.02
N PHE A 67 -5.28 2.38 9.73
CA PHE A 67 -5.70 2.43 11.12
C PHE A 67 -6.49 3.70 11.39
N LYS A 68 -7.25 3.74 12.49
CA LYS A 68 -8.12 4.87 12.82
C LYS A 68 -7.86 5.35 14.24
N VAL A 69 -7.60 6.65 14.39
CA VAL A 69 -7.41 7.31 15.69
C VAL A 69 -8.36 8.49 15.77
N ARG A 70 -9.17 8.57 16.83
CA ARG A 70 -10.13 9.67 17.07
C ARG A 70 -10.96 10.05 15.84
N GLY A 71 -11.49 9.04 15.14
CA GLY A 71 -12.33 9.27 13.96
C GLY A 71 -11.59 9.51 12.63
N HIS A 72 -10.26 9.55 12.62
CA HIS A 72 -9.47 9.87 11.44
C HIS A 72 -8.58 8.69 11.02
N TRP A 73 -8.46 8.48 9.72
CA TRP A 73 -7.69 7.41 9.09
C TRP A 73 -6.24 7.82 8.91
N GLY A 74 -5.32 6.90 9.20
CA GLY A 74 -3.91 6.95 8.82
C GLY A 74 -3.50 5.66 8.13
N ALA A 75 -2.26 5.60 7.63
CA ALA A 75 -1.74 4.44 6.92
C ALA A 75 -0.27 4.15 7.25
N VAL A 76 0.10 2.88 7.19
CA VAL A 76 1.47 2.36 7.28
C VAL A 76 1.73 1.56 6.02
N ALA A 77 2.86 1.80 5.35
CA ALA A 77 3.09 1.24 4.02
C ALA A 77 4.58 1.09 3.68
N LYS A 78 4.88 0.14 2.79
CA LYS A 78 6.20 0.01 2.14
C LYS A 78 6.07 0.37 0.67
N SER A 79 6.93 1.25 0.17
CA SER A 79 6.95 1.60 -1.26
C SER A 79 8.36 1.82 -1.77
N ASN A 80 8.53 1.56 -3.06
CA ASN A 80 9.74 1.86 -3.84
C ASN A 80 9.78 3.35 -4.26
N PHE A 81 8.69 4.09 -4.07
CA PHE A 81 8.63 5.55 -4.17
C PHE A 81 8.65 6.16 -2.77
N THR A 82 9.22 7.35 -2.65
CA THR A 82 9.59 7.95 -1.38
C THR A 82 8.38 8.33 -0.53
N GLY A 83 7.42 9.02 -1.13
CA GLY A 83 6.25 9.58 -0.48
C GLY A 83 5.09 8.61 -0.36
N CYS A 84 5.08 7.47 -1.08
CA CYS A 84 4.00 6.47 -1.05
C CYS A 84 4.06 5.55 0.17
N ARG A 85 4.31 6.13 1.36
CA ARG A 85 4.54 5.40 2.62
C ARG A 85 3.51 5.81 3.68
N TYR A 86 3.96 6.18 4.88
CA TYR A 86 3.13 6.53 6.03
C TYR A 86 2.21 7.73 5.78
N ARG A 87 1.07 7.72 6.48
CA ARG A 87 0.13 8.82 6.57
C ARG A 87 -0.35 8.98 8.00
N GLU A 88 -0.22 10.21 8.51
CA GLU A 88 -0.78 10.60 9.80
C GLU A 88 -2.31 10.38 9.83
N PRO A 89 -2.90 10.04 10.99
CA PRO A 89 -4.32 9.80 11.09
C PRO A 89 -5.12 11.10 11.12
N VAL A 90 -5.17 11.82 9.99
CA VAL A 90 -5.85 13.12 9.84
C VAL A 90 -6.94 13.12 8.77
N TYR A 91 -7.16 12.01 8.07
CA TYR A 91 -8.09 11.90 6.96
C TYR A 91 -9.47 11.42 7.43
N ARG A 92 -10.54 12.15 7.12
CA ARG A 92 -11.91 11.83 7.62
C ARG A 92 -12.53 10.66 6.85
N SER A 93 -12.17 10.54 5.58
CA SER A 93 -12.66 9.50 4.68
C SER A 93 -11.54 8.71 4.03
N LEU A 94 -11.86 7.51 3.54
CA LEU A 94 -10.92 6.69 2.77
C LEU A 94 -10.57 7.34 1.43
N ARG A 95 -11.52 8.09 0.84
CA ARG A 95 -11.25 8.88 -0.36
C ARG A 95 -10.20 9.95 -0.08
N GLU A 96 -10.29 10.68 1.03
CA GLU A 96 -9.27 11.65 1.42
C GLU A 96 -7.90 10.99 1.62
N LEU A 97 -7.86 9.83 2.29
CA LEU A 97 -6.64 9.06 2.46
C LEU A 97 -6.04 8.65 1.10
N ALA A 98 -6.85 8.10 0.19
CA ALA A 98 -6.40 7.74 -1.16
C ALA A 98 -5.91 8.96 -1.96
N MET A 99 -6.63 10.09 -1.89
CA MET A 99 -6.22 11.34 -2.55
C MET A 99 -4.89 11.90 -2.01
N SER A 100 -4.50 11.56 -0.77
CA SER A 100 -3.18 11.93 -0.23
C SER A 100 -2.00 11.23 -0.93
N TYR A 101 -2.26 10.16 -1.68
CA TYR A 101 -1.26 9.49 -2.51
C TYR A 101 -1.29 9.99 -3.95
N PHE A 102 -2.43 10.46 -4.45
CA PHE A 102 -2.68 10.76 -5.86
C PHE A 102 -1.57 11.55 -6.58
N ASN A 103 -1.11 12.66 -6.01
CA ASN A 103 -0.15 13.53 -6.70
C ASN A 103 1.27 12.95 -6.82
N ILE A 104 1.62 12.03 -5.94
CA ILE A 104 2.94 11.37 -5.89
C ILE A 104 2.89 9.93 -6.43
N TYR A 105 1.71 9.49 -6.87
CA TYR A 105 1.49 8.17 -7.44
C TYR A 105 1.57 8.28 -8.96
N PHE A 106 2.74 7.93 -9.50
CA PHE A 106 3.00 8.00 -10.93
C PHE A 106 3.98 6.92 -11.38
N ASN A 107 3.85 6.54 -12.65
CA ASN A 107 4.73 5.56 -13.27
C ASN A 107 6.07 6.19 -13.71
N LEU A 108 7.00 5.37 -14.21
CA LEU A 108 8.32 5.83 -14.65
C LEU A 108 8.30 6.78 -15.87
N ARG A 109 7.15 6.95 -16.55
CA ARG A 109 6.95 7.96 -17.61
C ARG A 109 6.46 9.30 -17.06
N GLY A 110 6.23 9.40 -15.75
CA GLY A 110 5.72 10.58 -15.05
C GLY A 110 4.21 10.78 -15.18
N GLU A 111 3.45 9.75 -15.57
CA GLU A 111 2.00 9.81 -15.68
C GLU A 111 1.37 9.49 -14.32
N ARG A 112 0.40 10.29 -13.87
CA ARG A 112 -0.35 10.00 -12.65
C ARG A 112 -1.28 8.83 -12.90
N THR A 113 -1.11 7.75 -12.14
CA THR A 113 -1.66 6.43 -12.47
C THR A 113 -2.71 5.94 -11.49
N LEU A 114 -2.79 6.50 -10.28
CA LEU A 114 -3.81 6.13 -9.31
C LEU A 114 -5.23 6.45 -9.84
N ARG A 115 -6.12 5.46 -9.85
CA ARG A 115 -7.49 5.59 -10.39
C ARG A 115 -8.56 5.26 -9.37
N ARG A 116 -8.36 4.20 -8.59
CA ARG A 116 -9.43 3.65 -7.74
C ARG A 116 -8.87 3.21 -6.39
N TYR A 117 -9.77 2.96 -5.45
CA TYR A 117 -9.44 2.43 -4.14
C TYR A 117 -10.51 1.44 -3.67
N SER A 118 -10.10 0.42 -2.92
CA SER A 118 -11.01 -0.59 -2.40
C SER A 118 -11.70 -0.18 -1.10
N ARG A 119 -12.65 -0.99 -0.62
CA ARG A 119 -13.08 -0.89 0.79
C ARG A 119 -12.04 -1.56 1.70
N PRO A 120 -11.91 -1.17 2.98
CA PRO A 120 -10.97 -1.80 3.90
C PRO A 120 -11.25 -3.28 4.05
N VAL A 121 -10.21 -4.11 3.91
CA VAL A 121 -10.29 -5.56 4.13
C VAL A 121 -9.75 -5.90 5.50
N LYS A 122 -10.61 -6.51 6.34
CA LYS A 122 -10.20 -7.06 7.64
C LYS A 122 -9.53 -8.41 7.43
N LEU A 123 -8.24 -8.51 7.71
CA LEU A 123 -7.47 -9.75 7.51
C LEU A 123 -7.85 -10.89 8.47
N VAL A 124 -8.61 -10.60 9.53
CA VAL A 124 -9.16 -11.65 10.43
C VAL A 124 -9.94 -12.72 9.67
N ARG A 125 -10.50 -12.38 8.51
CA ARG A 125 -11.22 -13.34 7.66
C ARG A 125 -10.34 -14.47 7.13
N PHE A 126 -9.03 -14.26 7.07
CA PHE A 126 -8.05 -15.25 6.63
C PHE A 126 -7.34 -15.93 7.79
N ASP A 127 -7.76 -15.73 9.04
CA ASP A 127 -7.10 -16.32 10.21
C ASP A 127 -7.06 -17.86 10.14
N HIS A 128 -8.09 -18.48 9.56
CA HIS A 128 -8.16 -19.92 9.30
C HIS A 128 -7.07 -20.45 8.35
N LEU A 129 -6.42 -19.56 7.58
CA LEU A 129 -5.29 -19.86 6.70
C LEU A 129 -3.93 -19.54 7.34
N HIS A 130 -3.92 -19.10 8.61
CA HIS A 130 -2.71 -18.74 9.34
C HIS A 130 -1.84 -17.70 8.61
N TRP A 131 -2.45 -16.72 7.96
CA TRP A 131 -1.78 -15.73 7.09
C TRP A 131 -0.60 -15.00 7.77
N MET A 132 -0.61 -14.84 9.09
CA MET A 132 0.48 -14.19 9.84
C MET A 132 1.74 -15.05 9.95
N THR A 133 1.59 -16.37 10.04
CA THR A 133 2.64 -17.31 10.49
C THR A 133 2.97 -18.41 9.48
N THR A 134 2.16 -18.57 8.44
CA THR A 134 2.37 -19.58 7.41
C THR A 134 3.71 -19.42 6.70
N GLU A 135 4.35 -20.53 6.37
CA GLU A 135 5.55 -20.57 5.52
C GLU A 135 5.21 -20.49 4.03
N LYS A 136 3.94 -20.74 3.67
CA LYS A 136 3.45 -20.72 2.29
C LYS A 136 3.22 -19.28 1.83
N PRO A 137 3.32 -19.00 0.52
CA PRO A 137 2.90 -17.72 -0.03
C PRO A 137 1.43 -17.42 0.29
N ILE A 138 1.13 -16.15 0.56
CA ILE A 138 -0.21 -15.65 0.92
C ILE A 138 -0.92 -14.97 -0.25
N TRP A 139 -0.77 -15.54 -1.46
CA TRP A 139 -1.35 -15.01 -2.70
C TRP A 139 -2.87 -14.85 -2.64
N PHE A 140 -3.56 -15.70 -1.86
CA PHE A 140 -5.01 -15.59 -1.62
C PHE A 140 -5.45 -14.21 -1.09
N ILE A 141 -4.57 -13.44 -0.43
CA ILE A 141 -4.89 -12.06 -0.02
C ILE A 141 -4.86 -11.13 -1.23
N ALA A 142 -3.84 -11.25 -2.10
CA ALA A 142 -3.73 -10.45 -3.32
C ALA A 142 -4.87 -10.76 -4.29
N GLU A 143 -5.16 -12.05 -4.51
CA GLU A 143 -6.27 -12.51 -5.34
C GLU A 143 -7.61 -11.93 -4.84
N TYR A 144 -7.84 -11.98 -3.52
CA TYR A 144 -9.04 -11.38 -2.92
C TYR A 144 -9.12 -9.86 -3.15
N LEU A 145 -7.99 -9.14 -3.11
CA LEU A 145 -7.97 -7.71 -3.38
C LEU A 145 -8.34 -7.40 -4.84
N CYS A 146 -7.94 -8.22 -5.80
CA CYS A 146 -8.30 -8.04 -7.20
C CYS A 146 -9.80 -8.26 -7.47
N GLU A 147 -10.49 -9.06 -6.65
CA GLU A 147 -11.90 -9.41 -6.85
C GLU A 147 -12.88 -8.42 -6.21
N ILE A 148 -12.48 -7.72 -5.14
CA ILE A 148 -13.39 -6.82 -4.44
C ILE A 148 -13.70 -5.57 -5.26
N PRO A 149 -14.84 -4.91 -5.02
CA PRO A 149 -15.16 -3.67 -5.71
C PRO A 149 -14.21 -2.52 -5.33
N HIS A 150 -13.76 -1.79 -6.35
CA HIS A 150 -13.03 -0.52 -6.20
C HIS A 150 -13.88 0.67 -6.62
N ILE A 151 -13.63 1.79 -5.97
CA ILE A 151 -14.35 3.05 -6.15
C ILE A 151 -13.44 4.02 -6.92
N SER A 152 -13.93 4.58 -8.02
CA SER A 152 -13.19 5.58 -8.81
C SER A 152 -12.93 6.87 -8.01
N LEU A 153 -11.69 7.37 -8.09
CA LEU A 153 -11.27 8.65 -7.52
C LEU A 153 -11.59 9.83 -8.43
N LEU A 154 -11.52 9.57 -9.74
CA LEU A 154 -11.60 10.54 -10.81
C LEU A 154 -12.77 10.25 -11.74
N THR A 155 -13.21 11.29 -12.45
CA THR A 155 -14.10 11.11 -13.60
C THR A 155 -13.27 10.86 -14.86
N PRO A 156 -13.85 10.23 -15.90
CA PRO A 156 -13.16 10.03 -17.18
C PRO A 156 -12.65 11.35 -17.80
N ALA A 157 -13.36 12.46 -17.56
CA ALA A 157 -12.94 13.78 -18.01
C ALA A 157 -11.70 14.29 -17.26
N MET A 158 -11.59 14.03 -15.95
CA MET A 158 -10.39 14.39 -15.18
C MET A 158 -9.18 13.57 -15.63
N GLU A 159 -9.34 12.26 -15.82
CA GLU A 159 -8.27 11.35 -16.23
C GLU A 159 -7.60 11.77 -17.53
N ARG A 160 -8.39 12.15 -18.54
CA ARG A 160 -7.88 12.61 -19.85
C ARG A 160 -7.11 13.93 -19.80
N ASN A 161 -7.28 14.72 -18.75
CA ASN A 161 -6.69 16.05 -18.62
C ASN A 161 -5.56 16.11 -17.58
N LEU A 162 -5.10 14.96 -17.07
CA LEU A 162 -3.98 14.93 -16.13
C LEU A 162 -2.67 15.31 -16.82
N THR A 163 -1.94 16.22 -16.21
CA THR A 163 -0.58 16.55 -16.63
C THR A 163 0.41 15.51 -16.12
N ARG A 164 1.56 15.41 -16.78
CA ARG A 164 2.71 14.65 -16.26
C ARG A 164 3.32 15.38 -15.06
N VAL A 165 3.95 14.63 -14.17
CA VAL A 165 4.75 15.21 -13.08
C VAL A 165 6.00 15.86 -13.65
N ASP A 166 6.44 16.94 -13.02
CA ASP A 166 7.66 17.62 -13.40
C ASP A 166 8.91 16.85 -12.92
N ARG A 167 10.08 17.23 -13.45
CA ARG A 167 11.36 16.56 -13.13
C ARG A 167 11.76 16.65 -11.66
N ARG A 168 11.39 17.71 -10.94
CA ARG A 168 11.73 17.87 -9.52
C ARG A 168 10.96 16.86 -8.69
N THR A 169 9.65 16.74 -8.94
CA THR A 169 8.80 15.73 -8.28
C THR A 169 9.29 14.32 -8.58
N LEU A 170 9.57 14.00 -9.85
CA LEU A 170 10.08 12.69 -10.25
C LEU A 170 11.37 12.32 -9.50
N ARG A 171 12.35 13.22 -9.46
CA ARG A 171 13.63 12.97 -8.76
C ARG A 171 13.45 12.81 -7.25
N GLY A 172 12.59 13.63 -6.64
CA GLY A 172 12.34 13.58 -5.20
C GLY A 172 11.70 12.26 -4.78
N GLU A 173 10.71 11.79 -5.53
CA GLU A 173 10.02 10.54 -5.20
C GLU A 173 10.86 9.29 -5.51
N MET A 174 11.82 9.38 -6.43
CA MET A 174 12.69 8.26 -6.80
C MET A 174 13.96 8.13 -5.94
N VAL A 175 14.10 8.90 -4.85
CA VAL A 175 15.22 8.72 -3.91
C VAL A 175 15.17 7.33 -3.28
N GLY A 176 16.25 6.56 -3.40
CA GLY A 176 16.33 5.18 -2.89
C GLY A 176 15.53 4.15 -3.69
N HIS A 177 14.97 4.53 -4.85
CA HIS A 177 14.22 3.63 -5.72
C HIS A 177 15.12 2.51 -6.27
N ARG A 178 14.69 1.28 -6.10
CA ARG A 178 15.39 0.08 -6.61
C ARG A 178 14.86 -0.33 -7.98
N LYS A 179 15.76 -0.76 -8.85
CA LYS A 179 15.45 -1.37 -10.16
C LYS A 179 16.06 -2.76 -10.21
N LYS A 180 15.47 -3.64 -11.02
CA LYS A 180 16.08 -4.95 -11.35
C LYS A 180 17.27 -4.75 -12.27
#